data_AF-A0A962ZR24-F1
#
_entry.id   AF-A0A962ZR24-F1
#
_cell.length_a   1.000
_cell.length_b   1.000
_cell.length_c   1.000
_cell.angle_alpha   90.00
_cell.angle_beta   90.00
_cell.angle_gamma   90.00
#
_symmetry.space_group_name_H-M   'P 1'
#
loop_
_entity.id
_entity.type
_entity.pdbx_description
1 polymer ?
#
loop_
_entity_poly.entity_id
_entity_poly.type
_entity_poly.pdbx_seq_one_letter_code
_entity_poly.pdbx_strand_id
1 'polypeptide(L)'
;MARVYKVLLYLLLALVVTVFLGLLWIRYQFATLDTDGSELPAHFSALPQLPPFAAESREPCTDVHPLKRAFFGELHVHTAASYDSAAFGNVATPEAAYRFARGGELSLRLRSDGDRADTEIPSVRLSRPLDFAAVTDHAENMATVSLCLDPSAAGYSSLPCRVYRGDIQLPVDDSLQPLMRLVSFAILGTQRSARLCGPDGSACLEATRSGWLQAQRAAEEAYDRSADCSFTSFVAYEYSLAEQGSNLHRNVIFANATVPPVPVSAQDTDQPEKLWGWLKAQCNDSPTGCEALAIPHNS
;
A
#
# COMPACT_ATOMS: atom_id res chain seq x y z
N MET A 1 -0.09 52.10 -37.29
CA MET A 1 0.26 52.36 -35.88
C MET A 1 -0.92 52.03 -34.95
N ALA A 2 -2.04 52.75 -34.97
CA ALA A 2 -3.15 52.55 -34.02
C ALA A 2 -3.78 51.13 -33.97
N ARG A 3 -3.87 50.41 -35.09
CA ARG A 3 -4.36 49.00 -35.10
C ARG A 3 -3.41 48.03 -34.42
N VAL A 4 -2.10 48.23 -34.54
CA VAL A 4 -1.08 47.36 -33.94
C VAL A 4 -1.10 47.52 -32.41
N TYR A 5 -1.22 48.76 -31.91
CA TYR A 5 -1.35 49.02 -30.47
C TYR A 5 -2.62 48.41 -29.87
N LYS A 6 -3.74 48.38 -30.60
CA LYS A 6 -4.97 47.72 -30.14
C LYS A 6 -4.79 46.20 -30.03
N VAL A 7 -4.18 45.57 -31.02
CA VAL A 7 -3.91 44.12 -30.99
C VAL A 7 -2.96 43.76 -29.85
N LEU A 8 -1.88 44.53 -29.66
CA LEU A 8 -0.95 44.33 -28.54
C LEU A 8 -1.65 44.50 -27.17
N LEU A 9 -2.55 45.48 -27.05
CA LEU A 9 -3.33 45.68 -25.83
C LEU A 9 -4.26 44.49 -25.54
N TYR A 10 -4.94 43.94 -26.55
CA TYR A 10 -5.80 42.77 -26.37
C TYR A 10 -5.01 41.50 -26.01
N LEU A 11 -3.83 41.30 -26.60
CA LEU A 11 -2.96 40.18 -26.25
C LEU A 11 -2.43 40.30 -24.82
N LEU A 12 -2.03 41.50 -24.40
CA LEU A 12 -1.61 41.77 -23.03
C LEU A 12 -2.77 41.52 -22.05
N LEU A 13 -3.97 41.99 -22.36
CA LEU A 13 -5.16 41.77 -21.54
C LEU A 13 -5.48 40.27 -21.41
N ALA A 14 -5.43 39.52 -22.51
CA ALA A 14 -5.66 38.08 -22.51
C ALA A 14 -4.62 37.32 -21.68
N LEU A 15 -3.34 37.71 -21.77
CA LEU A 15 -2.27 37.15 -20.94
C LEU A 15 -2.52 37.41 -19.45
N VAL A 16 -2.86 38.66 -19.09
CA VAL A 16 -3.14 39.05 -17.70
C VAL A 16 -4.34 38.28 -17.15
N VAL A 17 -5.42 38.14 -17.92
CA VAL A 17 -6.60 37.36 -17.53
C VAL A 17 -6.24 35.88 -17.36
N THR A 18 -5.44 35.31 -18.27
CA THR A 18 -5.04 33.90 -18.20
C THR A 18 -4.15 33.63 -16.99
N VAL A 19 -3.18 34.50 -16.71
CA VAL A 19 -2.34 34.41 -15.51
C VAL A 19 -3.17 34.59 -14.25
N PHE A 20 -4.10 35.55 -14.21
CA PHE A 20 -4.98 35.77 -13.07
C PHE A 20 -5.91 34.57 -12.80
N LEU A 21 -6.53 34.01 -13.83
CA LEU A 21 -7.34 32.79 -13.71
C LEU A 21 -6.50 31.58 -13.32
N GLY A 22 -5.27 31.46 -13.84
CA GLY A 22 -4.31 30.45 -13.43
C GLY A 22 -3.93 30.57 -11.96
N LEU A 23 -3.67 31.78 -11.47
CA LEU A 23 -3.38 32.05 -10.05
C LEU A 23 -4.59 31.79 -9.15
N LEU A 24 -5.81 32.12 -9.59
CA LEU A 24 -7.03 31.78 -8.87
C LEU A 24 -7.28 30.28 -8.83
N TRP A 25 -7.03 29.58 -9.94
CA TRP A 25 -7.12 28.11 -10.00
C TRP A 25 -6.06 27.47 -9.09
N ILE A 26 -4.81 27.93 -9.14
CA ILE A 26 -3.72 27.49 -8.24
C ILE A 26 -4.09 27.76 -6.78
N ARG A 27 -4.61 28.95 -6.46
CA ARG A 27 -5.08 29.29 -5.11
C ARG A 27 -6.25 28.41 -4.67
N TYR A 28 -7.17 28.08 -5.57
CA TYR A 28 -8.26 27.14 -5.30
C TYR A 28 -7.76 25.71 -5.07
N GLN A 29 -6.76 25.26 -5.85
CA GLN A 29 -6.08 23.98 -5.61
C GLN A 29 -5.33 23.99 -4.27
N PHE A 30 -4.65 25.07 -3.89
CA PHE A 30 -3.99 25.15 -2.59
C PHE A 30 -4.96 25.33 -1.42
N ALA A 31 -6.08 26.03 -1.59
CA ALA A 31 -7.12 26.15 -0.57
C ALA A 31 -7.92 24.84 -0.39
N THR A 32 -7.87 23.91 -1.35
CA THR A 32 -8.36 22.53 -1.18
C THR A 32 -7.32 21.61 -0.55
N LEU A 33 -6.05 22.04 -0.46
CA LEU A 33 -4.97 21.35 0.24
C LEU A 33 -4.80 21.84 1.69
N ASP A 34 -5.34 23.00 2.04
CA ASP A 34 -5.28 23.57 3.40
C ASP A 34 -6.44 23.00 4.26
N THR A 35 -6.44 21.68 4.48
CA THR A 35 -7.15 21.10 5.62
C THR A 35 -6.29 21.27 6.84
N ASP A 36 -6.40 22.47 7.41
CA ASP A 36 -6.05 22.83 8.76
C ASP A 36 -6.23 21.64 9.72
N GLY A 37 -5.14 21.04 10.19
CA GLY A 37 -5.08 20.18 11.38
C GLY A 37 -6.16 19.10 11.58
N SER A 38 -6.86 18.65 10.54
CA SER A 38 -8.06 17.85 10.73
C SER A 38 -7.71 16.49 11.33
N GLU A 39 -8.41 16.14 12.41
CA GLU A 39 -8.44 14.77 12.94
C GLU A 39 -8.55 13.76 11.78
N LEU A 40 -7.87 12.62 11.90
CA LEU A 40 -8.00 11.55 10.92
C LEU A 40 -9.50 11.27 10.68
N PRO A 41 -9.92 11.01 9.43
CA PRO A 41 -11.31 10.71 9.12
C PRO A 41 -11.92 9.68 10.07
N ALA A 42 -13.22 9.79 10.38
CA ALA A 42 -13.89 8.99 11.42
C ALA A 42 -13.74 7.46 11.28
N HIS A 43 -13.46 6.94 10.08
CA HIS A 43 -13.21 5.50 9.89
C HIS A 43 -11.89 5.01 10.51
N PHE A 44 -10.96 5.91 10.86
CA PHE A 44 -9.75 5.60 11.62
C PHE A 44 -9.94 5.66 13.13
N SER A 45 -11.10 6.10 13.60
CA SER A 45 -11.47 6.11 15.03
C SER A 45 -12.14 4.80 15.48
N ALA A 46 -12.36 3.86 14.57
CA ALA A 46 -12.90 2.55 14.90
C ALA A 46 -11.88 1.74 15.70
N LEU A 47 -12.33 1.22 16.85
CA LEU A 47 -11.49 0.41 17.72
C LEU A 47 -10.96 -0.83 16.99
N PRO A 48 -9.74 -1.30 17.33
CA PRO A 48 -9.23 -2.58 16.87
C PRO A 48 -10.18 -3.73 17.14
N GLN A 49 -10.19 -4.69 16.22
CA GLN A 49 -11.08 -5.85 16.27
C GLN A 49 -10.28 -7.10 15.93
N LEU A 50 -10.64 -8.20 16.57
CA LEU A 50 -10.20 -9.51 16.13
C LEU A 50 -11.01 -9.89 14.88
N PRO A 51 -10.38 -10.21 13.74
CA PRO A 51 -11.12 -10.62 12.55
C PRO A 51 -11.78 -11.99 12.78
N PRO A 52 -12.92 -12.26 12.12
CA PRO A 52 -13.75 -13.44 12.41
C PRO A 52 -13.07 -14.79 12.10
N PHE A 53 -11.97 -14.77 11.35
CA PHE A 53 -11.16 -15.94 11.01
C PHE A 53 -9.95 -16.14 11.92
N ALA A 54 -9.61 -15.15 12.76
CA ALA A 54 -8.51 -15.28 13.71
C ALA A 54 -8.95 -16.08 14.95
N ALA A 55 -8.01 -16.85 15.49
CA ALA A 55 -8.20 -17.54 16.76
C ALA A 55 -7.54 -16.75 17.90
N GLU A 56 -8.20 -16.62 19.05
CA GLU A 56 -7.57 -16.01 20.23
C GLU A 56 -6.64 -16.99 20.96
N SER A 57 -6.94 -18.29 20.90
CA SER A 57 -6.16 -19.29 21.62
C SER A 57 -4.96 -19.79 20.80
N ARG A 58 -3.86 -20.01 21.52
CA ARG A 58 -2.68 -20.75 21.06
C ARG A 58 -2.18 -21.62 22.20
N GLU A 59 -1.58 -22.75 21.86
CA GLU A 59 -0.91 -23.57 22.87
C GLU A 59 0.41 -22.90 23.29
N PRO A 60 0.81 -22.98 24.57
CA PRO A 60 2.13 -22.52 24.98
C PRO A 60 3.22 -23.33 24.24
N CYS A 61 4.24 -22.63 23.75
CA CYS A 61 5.38 -23.26 23.10
C CYS A 61 6.06 -24.27 24.04
N THR A 62 6.31 -25.47 23.55
CA THR A 62 7.05 -26.51 24.29
C THR A 62 8.56 -26.26 24.27
N ASP A 63 9.06 -25.60 23.21
CA ASP A 63 10.48 -25.29 23.02
C ASP A 63 10.89 -24.00 23.75
N VAL A 64 11.05 -24.09 25.08
CA VAL A 64 11.47 -22.98 25.94
C VAL A 64 12.99 -23.00 26.12
N HIS A 65 13.68 -21.96 25.64
CA HIS A 65 15.14 -21.82 25.73
C HIS A 65 15.54 -20.88 26.88
N PRO A 66 16.09 -21.37 28.01
CA PRO A 66 16.45 -20.53 29.16
C PRO A 66 17.52 -19.47 28.84
N LEU A 67 18.36 -19.73 27.83
CA LEU A 67 19.44 -18.85 27.41
C LEU A 67 19.08 -17.96 26.22
N LYS A 68 17.79 -17.89 25.85
CA LYS A 68 17.27 -17.28 24.61
C LYS A 68 17.80 -17.97 23.35
N ARG A 69 17.01 -17.93 22.29
CA ARG A 69 17.36 -18.45 20.96
C ARG A 69 17.38 -17.29 19.96
N ALA A 70 18.34 -17.32 19.03
CA ALA A 70 18.34 -16.38 17.93
C ALA A 70 17.31 -16.82 16.88
N PHE A 71 16.45 -15.89 16.49
CA PHE A 71 15.47 -16.06 15.42
C PHE A 71 15.83 -15.18 14.24
N PHE A 72 15.55 -15.65 13.03
CA PHE A 72 15.85 -15.00 11.78
C PHE A 72 14.58 -14.95 10.94
N GLY A 73 14.25 -13.76 10.46
CA GLY A 73 13.04 -13.53 9.70
C GLY A 73 13.15 -12.28 8.85
N GLU A 74 12.07 -11.99 8.15
CA GLU A 74 11.95 -10.83 7.27
C GLU A 74 10.78 -9.96 7.72
N LEU A 75 10.98 -8.65 7.81
CA LEU A 75 9.95 -7.70 8.26
C LEU A 75 9.60 -6.66 7.19
N HIS A 76 10.14 -6.80 5.97
CA HIS A 76 9.88 -5.93 4.86
C HIS A 76 9.69 -6.75 3.58
N VAL A 77 8.44 -7.10 3.26
CA VAL A 77 8.07 -7.90 2.09
C VAL A 77 6.89 -7.29 1.37
N HIS A 78 7.03 -7.06 0.06
CA HIS A 78 5.95 -6.64 -0.82
C HIS A 78 5.50 -7.77 -1.75
N THR A 79 4.19 -7.84 -1.96
CA THR A 79 3.46 -8.83 -2.74
C THR A 79 2.67 -8.13 -3.85
N ALA A 80 1.91 -8.89 -4.63
CA ALA A 80 1.03 -8.35 -5.67
C ALA A 80 -0.07 -7.41 -5.13
N ALA A 81 -0.33 -7.40 -3.82
CA ALA A 81 -1.25 -6.44 -3.19
C ALA A 81 -0.63 -5.04 -3.04
N SER A 82 0.69 -4.92 -3.13
CA SER A 82 1.43 -3.67 -3.12
C SER A 82 1.61 -3.11 -4.53
N TYR A 83 1.30 -1.82 -4.68
CA TYR A 83 1.25 -1.18 -6.00
C TYR A 83 2.62 -1.06 -6.68
N ASP A 84 3.70 -0.99 -5.93
CA ASP A 84 5.06 -0.95 -6.45
C ASP A 84 5.50 -2.31 -7.00
N SER A 85 5.33 -3.38 -6.22
CA SER A 85 5.66 -4.76 -6.58
C SER A 85 4.84 -5.21 -7.79
N ALA A 86 3.54 -4.93 -7.82
CA ALA A 86 2.68 -5.24 -8.95
C ALA A 86 2.98 -4.39 -10.21
N ALA A 87 3.59 -3.20 -10.09
CA ALA A 87 4.01 -2.40 -11.25
C ALA A 87 5.14 -3.10 -12.02
N PHE A 88 6.03 -3.78 -11.30
CA PHE A 88 7.06 -4.67 -11.84
C PHE A 88 6.53 -6.04 -12.29
N GLY A 89 5.22 -6.27 -12.14
CA GLY A 89 4.56 -7.46 -12.64
C GLY A 89 4.58 -8.63 -11.67
N ASN A 90 5.01 -8.45 -10.42
CA ASN A 90 4.88 -9.50 -9.41
C ASN A 90 3.40 -9.91 -9.24
N VAL A 91 3.15 -11.22 -9.21
CA VAL A 91 1.82 -11.80 -8.97
C VAL A 91 1.77 -12.69 -7.72
N ALA A 92 2.85 -12.76 -6.94
CA ALA A 92 2.88 -13.52 -5.70
C ALA A 92 1.92 -12.90 -4.67
N THR A 93 1.09 -13.74 -4.03
CA THR A 93 0.14 -13.30 -3.00
C THR A 93 0.78 -13.30 -1.60
N PRO A 94 0.17 -12.64 -0.60
CA PRO A 94 0.61 -12.76 0.80
C PRO A 94 0.72 -14.21 1.30
N GLU A 95 -0.22 -15.09 0.93
CA GLU A 95 -0.17 -16.51 1.29
C GLU A 95 1.04 -17.22 0.64
N ALA A 96 1.35 -16.87 -0.61
CA ALA A 96 2.54 -17.39 -1.29
C ALA A 96 3.84 -16.91 -0.61
N ALA A 97 3.88 -15.66 -0.17
CA ALA A 97 5.02 -15.09 0.56
C ALA A 97 5.24 -15.83 1.90
N TYR A 98 4.19 -16.03 2.70
CA TYR A 98 4.30 -16.79 3.95
C TYR A 98 4.62 -18.28 3.73
N ARG A 99 4.07 -18.91 2.68
CA ARG A 99 4.45 -20.28 2.30
C ARG A 99 5.94 -20.35 1.96
N PHE A 100 6.45 -19.38 1.21
CA PHE A 100 7.87 -19.30 0.87
C PHE A 100 8.74 -19.09 2.11
N ALA A 101 8.35 -18.21 3.03
CA ALA A 101 9.03 -17.99 4.31
C ALA A 101 9.13 -19.27 5.15
N ARG A 102 8.09 -20.12 5.14
CA ARG A 102 8.08 -21.45 5.78
C ARG A 102 8.85 -22.53 5.01
N GLY A 103 9.60 -22.14 3.98
CA GLY A 103 10.43 -23.04 3.18
C GLY A 103 9.67 -23.75 2.06
N GLY A 104 8.51 -23.26 1.63
CA GLY A 104 7.87 -23.69 0.40
C GLY A 104 8.56 -23.13 -0.85
N GLU A 105 8.14 -23.61 -2.02
CA GLU A 105 8.61 -23.11 -3.31
C GLU A 105 7.77 -21.89 -3.76
N LEU A 106 8.44 -20.91 -4.38
CA LEU A 106 7.83 -19.71 -4.94
C LEU A 106 8.11 -19.64 -6.44
N SER A 107 7.04 -19.55 -7.23
CA SER A 107 7.13 -19.24 -8.65
C SER A 107 7.55 -17.78 -8.84
N LEU A 108 8.54 -17.52 -9.68
CA LEU A 108 8.94 -16.17 -10.12
C LEU A 108 8.13 -15.69 -11.32
N ARG A 109 6.85 -16.10 -11.41
CA ARG A 109 5.95 -15.69 -12.48
C ARG A 109 5.78 -14.18 -12.45
N LEU A 110 5.88 -13.55 -13.62
CA LEU A 110 5.49 -12.17 -13.83
C LEU A 110 4.18 -12.11 -14.62
N ARG A 111 3.43 -11.02 -14.43
CA ARG A 111 2.18 -10.76 -15.14
C ARG A 111 2.36 -10.74 -16.66
N SER A 112 3.53 -10.34 -17.15
CA SER A 112 3.87 -10.32 -18.58
C SER A 112 4.07 -11.69 -19.21
N ASP A 113 4.31 -12.73 -18.41
CA ASP A 113 4.60 -14.08 -18.92
C ASP A 113 3.36 -14.72 -19.55
N GLY A 114 2.17 -14.24 -19.18
CA GLY A 114 0.87 -14.72 -19.65
C GLY A 114 0.60 -16.19 -19.29
N ASP A 115 -0.45 -16.74 -19.89
CA ASP A 115 -0.87 -18.14 -19.70
C ASP A 115 -0.31 -19.07 -20.79
N ARG A 116 0.80 -18.68 -21.42
CA ARG A 116 1.39 -19.46 -22.50
C ARG A 116 1.94 -20.78 -21.97
N ALA A 117 1.47 -21.88 -22.57
CA ALA A 117 1.82 -23.24 -22.14
C ALA A 117 3.31 -23.59 -22.35
N ASP A 118 4.03 -22.81 -23.16
CA ASP A 118 5.45 -22.99 -23.47
C ASP A 118 6.40 -22.10 -22.65
N THR A 119 5.88 -21.23 -21.78
CA THR A 119 6.72 -20.42 -20.89
C THR A 119 7.17 -21.24 -19.68
N GLU A 120 8.44 -21.62 -19.64
CA GLU A 120 9.06 -22.21 -18.45
C GLU A 120 9.28 -21.11 -17.41
N ILE A 121 8.62 -21.23 -16.25
CA ILE A 121 8.70 -20.22 -15.19
C ILE A 121 9.63 -20.74 -14.10
N PRO A 122 10.72 -20.01 -13.79
CA PRO A 122 11.62 -20.43 -12.74
C PRO A 122 10.94 -20.36 -11.38
N SER A 123 11.38 -21.23 -10.49
CA SER A 123 10.96 -21.28 -9.11
C SER A 123 12.16 -21.22 -8.18
N VAL A 124 11.94 -20.70 -6.98
CA VAL A 124 12.97 -20.57 -5.96
C VAL A 124 12.48 -21.11 -4.62
N ARG A 125 13.44 -21.52 -3.79
CA ARG A 125 13.21 -22.00 -2.42
C ARG A 125 14.31 -21.44 -1.52
N LEU A 126 13.96 -21.03 -0.30
CA LEU A 126 14.96 -20.65 0.70
C LEU A 126 15.82 -21.87 1.08
N SER A 127 17.11 -21.64 1.36
CA SER A 127 18.02 -22.69 1.86
C SER A 127 17.60 -23.22 3.23
N ARG A 128 16.89 -22.41 4.01
CA ARG A 128 16.26 -22.75 5.29
C ARG A 128 14.96 -21.94 5.45
N PRO A 129 13.93 -22.51 6.09
CA PRO A 129 12.78 -21.72 6.54
C PRO A 129 13.20 -20.56 7.46
N LEU A 130 12.41 -19.50 7.45
CA LEU A 130 12.50 -18.39 8.40
C LEU A 130 11.77 -18.77 9.69
N ASP A 131 12.17 -18.15 10.79
CA ASP A 131 11.50 -18.30 12.09
C ASP A 131 10.28 -17.37 12.20
N PHE A 132 10.32 -16.23 11.51
CA PHE A 132 9.20 -15.30 11.43
C PHE A 132 9.17 -14.52 10.12
N ALA A 133 8.02 -13.97 9.76
CA ALA A 133 7.91 -13.02 8.66
C ALA A 133 6.77 -12.01 8.84
N ALA A 134 6.87 -10.85 8.20
CA ALA A 134 5.79 -9.89 8.04
C ALA A 134 5.69 -9.47 6.57
N VAL A 135 4.50 -9.62 5.98
CA VAL A 135 4.17 -8.97 4.70
C VAL A 135 3.78 -7.53 5.00
N THR A 136 4.48 -6.58 4.38
CA THR A 136 4.37 -5.14 4.62
C THR A 136 4.03 -4.43 3.33
N ASP A 137 2.95 -4.86 2.67
CA ASP A 137 2.44 -4.14 1.51
C ASP A 137 2.08 -2.70 1.89
N HIS A 138 2.28 -1.76 0.95
CA HIS A 138 1.96 -0.34 1.17
C HIS A 138 0.49 -0.16 1.57
N ALA A 139 0.23 0.57 2.65
CA ALA A 139 -1.10 1.06 2.98
C ALA A 139 -1.61 2.02 1.90
N GLU A 140 -0.70 2.78 1.29
CA GLU A 140 -0.99 3.66 0.17
C GLU A 140 -1.43 2.80 -1.02
N ASN A 141 -2.69 2.98 -1.42
CA ASN A 141 -3.28 2.21 -2.51
C ASN A 141 -3.28 0.69 -2.26
N MET A 142 -3.27 0.24 -0.99
CA MET A 142 -3.39 -1.17 -0.64
C MET A 142 -4.57 -1.78 -1.38
N ALA A 143 -4.31 -2.78 -2.21
CA ALA A 143 -5.29 -3.43 -3.08
C ALA A 143 -6.11 -2.49 -3.99
N THR A 144 -5.88 -1.18 -4.04
CA THR A 144 -6.50 -0.25 -5.00
C THR A 144 -6.12 -0.62 -6.44
N VAL A 145 -4.92 -1.20 -6.62
CA VAL A 145 -4.49 -1.78 -7.89
C VAL A 145 -5.42 -2.89 -8.37
N SER A 146 -6.11 -3.61 -7.47
CA SER A 146 -7.10 -4.62 -7.88
C SER A 146 -8.26 -4.02 -8.68
N LEU A 147 -8.62 -2.75 -8.45
CA LEU A 147 -9.61 -2.02 -9.25
C LEU A 147 -9.14 -1.80 -10.70
N CYS A 148 -7.82 -1.80 -10.92
CA CYS A 148 -7.25 -1.78 -12.26
C CYS A 148 -7.17 -3.19 -12.87
N LEU A 149 -7.39 -4.26 -12.13
CA LEU A 149 -7.33 -5.63 -12.65
C LEU A 149 -8.72 -6.26 -12.82
N ASP A 150 -9.74 -5.74 -12.13
CA ASP A 150 -11.13 -6.18 -12.21
C ASP A 150 -11.90 -5.45 -13.34
N PRO A 151 -12.30 -6.13 -14.42
CA PRO A 151 -13.06 -5.52 -15.52
C PRO A 151 -14.43 -4.94 -15.11
N SER A 152 -14.97 -5.37 -13.96
CA SER A 152 -16.24 -4.86 -13.42
C SER A 152 -16.08 -3.54 -12.65
N ALA A 153 -14.86 -3.19 -12.22
CA ALA A 153 -14.59 -1.97 -11.49
C ALA A 153 -14.77 -0.74 -12.39
N ALA A 154 -15.45 0.30 -11.89
CA ALA A 154 -15.68 1.54 -12.62
C ALA A 154 -14.37 2.20 -13.11
N GLY A 155 -13.30 2.08 -12.30
CA GLY A 155 -11.98 2.61 -12.60
C GLY A 155 -11.18 1.80 -13.63
N TYR A 156 -11.62 0.60 -14.00
CA TYR A 156 -10.86 -0.33 -14.86
C TYR A 156 -10.43 0.31 -16.19
N SER A 157 -11.34 1.07 -16.82
CA SER A 157 -11.08 1.70 -18.11
C SER A 157 -10.40 3.06 -18.00
N SER A 158 -10.04 3.51 -16.79
CA SER A 158 -9.38 4.80 -16.59
C SER A 158 -7.97 4.80 -17.18
N LEU A 159 -7.47 5.99 -17.57
CA LEU A 159 -6.11 6.13 -18.08
C LEU A 159 -5.04 5.59 -17.11
N PRO A 160 -5.09 5.89 -15.79
CA PRO A 160 -4.14 5.33 -14.82
C PRO A 160 -4.12 3.80 -14.84
N CYS A 161 -5.29 3.16 -14.86
CA CYS A 161 -5.36 1.69 -14.90
C CYS A 161 -4.85 1.09 -16.21
N ARG A 162 -5.14 1.70 -17.36
CA ARG A 162 -4.62 1.23 -18.65
C ARG A 162 -3.10 1.34 -18.73
N VAL A 163 -2.52 2.43 -18.23
CA VAL A 163 -1.05 2.57 -18.18
C VAL A 163 -0.46 1.57 -17.19
N TYR A 164 -1.04 1.43 -15.99
CA TYR A 164 -0.56 0.51 -14.96
C TYR A 164 -0.62 -0.97 -15.41
N ARG A 165 -1.69 -1.37 -16.09
CA ARG A 165 -1.80 -2.69 -16.71
C ARG A 165 -0.81 -2.88 -17.87
N GLY A 166 -0.28 -1.82 -18.45
CA GLY A 166 0.57 -1.88 -19.63
C GLY A 166 -0.20 -2.00 -20.95
N ASP A 167 -1.52 -1.74 -20.93
CA ASP A 167 -2.35 -1.62 -22.14
C ASP A 167 -1.87 -0.46 -23.03
N ILE A 168 -1.28 0.55 -22.39
CA ILE A 168 -0.63 1.68 -23.04
C ILE A 168 0.85 1.64 -22.68
N GLN A 169 1.69 1.39 -23.67
CA GLN A 169 3.14 1.56 -23.56
C GLN A 169 3.49 3.03 -23.76
N LEU A 170 4.27 3.59 -22.84
CA LEU A 170 4.82 4.93 -23.02
C LEU A 170 6.04 4.86 -23.94
N PRO A 171 6.37 5.95 -24.68
CA PRO A 171 7.51 5.96 -25.60
C PRO A 171 8.85 6.05 -24.84
N VAL A 172 9.14 5.04 -24.03
CA VAL A 172 10.37 4.83 -23.27
C VAL A 172 10.90 3.42 -23.55
N ASP A 173 12.15 3.16 -23.17
CA ASP A 173 12.73 1.82 -23.25
C ASP A 173 11.91 0.79 -22.46
N ASP A 174 11.87 -0.46 -22.94
CA ASP A 174 11.11 -1.55 -22.31
C ASP A 174 11.52 -1.79 -20.85
N SER A 175 12.81 -1.60 -20.52
CA SER A 175 13.32 -1.72 -19.16
C SER A 175 12.78 -0.65 -18.20
N LEU A 176 12.32 0.48 -18.73
CA LEU A 176 11.74 1.59 -17.96
C LEU A 176 10.22 1.50 -17.85
N GLN A 177 9.55 0.60 -18.58
CA GLN A 177 8.10 0.46 -18.53
C GLN A 177 7.58 0.16 -17.11
N PRO A 178 8.19 -0.74 -16.30
CA PRO A 178 7.78 -0.93 -14.91
C PRO A 178 7.84 0.34 -14.06
N LEU A 179 8.92 1.11 -14.18
CA LEU A 179 9.08 2.37 -13.49
C LEU A 179 8.02 3.38 -13.96
N MET A 180 7.72 3.43 -15.26
CA MET A 180 6.67 4.28 -15.78
C MET A 180 5.28 3.88 -15.30
N ARG A 181 4.99 2.59 -15.13
CA ARG A 181 3.73 2.13 -14.52
C ARG A 181 3.62 2.64 -13.08
N LEU A 182 4.68 2.45 -12.28
CA LEU A 182 4.76 2.94 -10.91
C LEU A 182 4.54 4.46 -10.84
N VAL A 183 5.33 5.23 -11.59
CA VAL A 183 5.25 6.70 -11.64
C VAL A 183 3.89 7.17 -12.14
N SER A 184 3.33 6.52 -13.16
CA SER A 184 2.00 6.87 -13.67
C SER A 184 0.92 6.67 -12.62
N PHE A 185 1.03 5.64 -11.77
CA PHE A 185 0.09 5.41 -10.69
C PHE A 185 0.32 6.38 -9.53
N ALA A 186 1.58 6.73 -9.24
CA ALA A 186 1.95 7.76 -8.28
C ALA A 186 1.59 9.20 -8.73
N ILE A 187 1.43 9.48 -10.03
CA ILE A 187 1.12 10.82 -10.55
C ILE A 187 -0.34 10.95 -10.99
N LEU A 188 -0.88 9.92 -11.64
CA LEU A 188 -2.21 9.92 -12.26
C LEU A 188 -3.22 9.07 -11.49
N GLY A 189 -2.73 8.08 -10.72
CA GLY A 189 -3.52 7.23 -9.82
C GLY A 189 -3.57 7.76 -8.38
N THR A 190 -2.80 8.80 -8.07
CA THR A 190 -2.80 9.42 -6.74
C THR A 190 -4.06 10.26 -6.52
N GLN A 191 -4.38 10.43 -5.24
CA GLN A 191 -5.43 11.31 -4.73
C GLN A 191 -6.85 10.81 -5.00
N ARG A 192 -7.21 9.62 -4.48
CA ARG A 192 -8.61 9.14 -4.46
C ARG A 192 -9.34 9.49 -5.76
N SER A 193 -8.65 9.30 -6.90
CA SER A 193 -9.03 9.96 -8.14
C SER A 193 -10.48 9.62 -8.41
N ALA A 194 -11.35 10.60 -8.58
CA ALA A 194 -12.78 10.31 -8.71
C ALA A 194 -13.08 9.31 -9.84
N ARG A 195 -12.18 9.22 -10.82
CA ARG A 195 -12.21 8.26 -11.93
C ARG A 195 -11.85 6.82 -11.55
N LEU A 196 -11.02 6.63 -10.52
CA LEU A 196 -10.59 5.32 -10.02
C LEU A 196 -11.37 4.91 -8.76
N CYS A 197 -11.48 5.82 -7.81
CA CYS A 197 -12.01 5.59 -6.47
C CYS A 197 -13.48 5.96 -6.31
N GLY A 198 -14.12 6.50 -7.35
CA GLY A 198 -15.45 7.09 -7.26
C GLY A 198 -15.44 8.51 -6.66
N PRO A 199 -16.54 9.26 -6.76
CA PRO A 199 -16.59 10.68 -6.40
C PRO A 199 -16.31 10.97 -4.92
N ASP A 200 -16.51 9.99 -4.05
CA ASP A 200 -16.30 10.07 -2.60
C ASP A 200 -15.10 9.23 -2.12
N GLY A 201 -14.37 8.59 -3.03
CA GLY A 201 -13.24 7.73 -2.71
C GLY A 201 -13.60 6.36 -2.13
N SER A 202 -14.90 6.04 -2.01
CA SER A 202 -15.39 4.84 -1.33
C SER A 202 -14.89 3.54 -1.95
N ALA A 203 -14.72 3.47 -3.27
CA ALA A 203 -14.24 2.26 -3.93
C ALA A 203 -12.79 1.91 -3.54
N CYS A 204 -11.94 2.93 -3.37
CA CYS A 204 -10.57 2.70 -2.92
C CYS A 204 -10.52 2.36 -1.43
N LEU A 205 -11.34 3.01 -0.59
CA LEU A 205 -11.44 2.64 0.82
C LEU A 205 -11.91 1.20 1.01
N GLU A 206 -12.88 0.75 0.20
CA GLU A 206 -13.36 -0.62 0.23
C GLU A 206 -12.32 -1.62 -0.30
N ALA A 207 -11.62 -1.27 -1.38
CA ALA A 207 -10.48 -2.06 -1.86
C ALA A 207 -9.40 -2.20 -0.77
N THR A 208 -9.05 -1.12 -0.08
CA THR A 208 -8.09 -1.13 1.03
C THR A 208 -8.57 -1.99 2.19
N ARG A 209 -9.84 -1.92 2.59
CA ARG A 209 -10.41 -2.83 3.61
C ARG A 209 -10.31 -4.29 3.20
N SER A 210 -10.65 -4.59 1.95
CA SER A 210 -10.61 -5.95 1.42
C SER A 210 -9.18 -6.49 1.38
N GLY A 211 -8.23 -5.70 0.87
CA GLY A 211 -6.80 -6.02 0.86
C GLY A 211 -6.24 -6.22 2.27
N TRP A 212 -6.63 -5.34 3.20
CA TRP A 212 -6.20 -5.44 4.60
C TRP A 212 -6.72 -6.71 5.28
N LEU A 213 -7.97 -7.09 5.02
CA LEU A 213 -8.53 -8.35 5.51
C LEU A 213 -7.83 -9.57 4.88
N GLN A 214 -7.42 -9.50 3.62
CA GLN A 214 -6.60 -10.54 3.00
C GLN A 214 -5.22 -10.66 3.64
N ALA A 215 -4.54 -9.54 3.88
CA ALA A 215 -3.24 -9.53 4.56
C ALA A 215 -3.34 -10.15 5.97
N GLN A 216 -4.37 -9.76 6.73
CA GLN A 216 -4.68 -10.36 8.03
C GLN A 216 -4.91 -11.87 7.93
N ARG A 217 -5.74 -12.31 6.98
CA ARG A 217 -6.03 -13.74 6.77
C ARG A 217 -4.78 -14.53 6.43
N ALA A 218 -3.95 -14.03 5.51
CA ALA A 218 -2.72 -14.70 5.12
C ALA A 218 -1.74 -14.83 6.29
N ALA A 219 -1.63 -13.79 7.13
CA ALA A 219 -0.84 -13.86 8.35
C ALA A 219 -1.41 -14.89 9.32
N GLU A 220 -2.73 -14.90 9.57
CA GLU A 220 -3.38 -15.82 10.49
C GLU A 220 -3.26 -17.29 10.07
N GLU A 221 -3.43 -17.59 8.79
CA GLU A 221 -3.29 -18.94 8.24
C GLU A 221 -1.83 -19.43 8.25
N ALA A 222 -0.87 -18.50 8.25
CA ALA A 222 0.55 -18.83 8.33
C ALA A 222 1.04 -19.06 9.77
N TYR A 223 0.39 -18.44 10.76
CA TYR A 223 0.84 -18.42 12.16
C TYR A 223 0.76 -19.83 12.78
N ASP A 224 1.87 -20.32 13.32
CA ASP A 224 1.87 -21.59 14.04
C ASP A 224 1.27 -21.42 15.44
N ARG A 225 0.06 -21.96 15.61
CA ARG A 225 -0.69 -21.93 16.88
C ARG A 225 -0.48 -23.18 17.73
N SER A 226 0.23 -24.17 17.21
CA SER A 226 0.57 -25.38 17.94
C SER A 226 1.66 -25.13 18.97
N ALA A 227 1.84 -26.09 19.87
CA ALA A 227 2.94 -26.06 20.84
C ALA A 227 4.35 -26.17 20.21
N ASP A 228 4.47 -26.43 18.90
CA ASP A 228 5.76 -26.49 18.21
C ASP A 228 6.37 -25.09 18.02
N CYS A 229 5.53 -24.05 17.87
CA CYS A 229 5.93 -22.67 17.65
C CYS A 229 7.01 -22.50 16.57
N SER A 230 6.87 -23.24 15.48
CA SER A 230 7.83 -23.35 14.39
C SER A 230 7.92 -22.09 13.52
N PHE A 231 6.88 -21.25 13.51
CA PHE A 231 6.82 -20.05 12.70
C PHE A 231 5.90 -18.97 13.27
N THR A 232 6.35 -17.71 13.24
CA THR A 232 5.53 -16.54 13.59
C THR A 232 5.32 -15.64 12.37
N SER A 233 4.09 -15.51 11.88
CA SER A 233 3.67 -14.43 10.99
C SER A 233 3.16 -13.24 11.81
N PHE A 234 3.30 -12.04 11.24
CA PHE A 234 2.73 -10.81 11.81
C PHE A 234 1.70 -10.20 10.88
N VAL A 235 0.61 -9.68 11.46
CA VAL A 235 -0.24 -8.71 10.76
C VAL A 235 0.54 -7.41 10.67
N ALA A 236 0.73 -6.90 9.46
CA ALA A 236 1.61 -5.75 9.22
C ALA A 236 1.30 -5.03 7.90
N TYR A 237 1.73 -3.78 7.79
CA TYR A 237 1.69 -2.98 6.57
C TYR A 237 2.84 -1.97 6.53
N GLU A 238 3.14 -1.41 5.37
CA GLU A 238 4.08 -0.30 5.23
C GLU A 238 3.34 1.04 5.13
N TYR A 239 3.79 2.03 5.92
CA TYR A 239 3.45 3.45 5.78
C TYR A 239 4.57 4.12 4.98
N SER A 240 4.24 4.71 3.82
CA SER A 240 5.22 5.19 2.85
C SER A 240 5.10 6.67 2.56
N LEU A 241 5.76 7.45 3.42
CA LEU A 241 5.92 8.88 3.21
C LEU A 241 7.07 9.16 2.24
N ALA A 242 6.73 9.62 1.05
CA ALA A 242 7.68 10.04 0.01
C ALA A 242 7.71 11.57 -0.13
N GLU A 243 8.23 12.27 0.87
CA GLU A 243 8.29 13.75 0.89
C GLU A 243 9.59 14.27 0.24
N GLN A 244 9.48 15.18 -0.73
CA GLN A 244 10.62 15.87 -1.36
C GLN A 244 11.73 14.92 -1.90
N GLY A 245 11.37 13.69 -2.28
CA GLY A 245 12.32 12.68 -2.75
C GLY A 245 13.03 11.88 -1.64
N SER A 246 12.64 12.08 -0.38
CA SER A 246 13.03 11.23 0.75
C SER A 246 12.02 10.08 0.90
N ASN A 247 12.50 8.88 1.22
CA ASN A 247 11.65 7.73 1.52
C ASN A 247 11.59 7.56 3.05
N LEU A 248 10.65 8.22 3.74
CA LEU A 248 10.49 8.14 5.20
C LEU A 248 9.55 6.99 5.60
N HIS A 249 9.87 5.78 5.14
CA HIS A 249 8.98 4.63 5.24
C HIS A 249 9.06 3.92 6.59
N ARG A 250 7.97 3.26 6.99
CA ARG A 250 7.85 2.53 8.25
C ARG A 250 7.03 1.26 8.10
N ASN A 251 7.57 0.16 8.58
CA ASN A 251 6.83 -1.08 8.73
C ASN A 251 6.08 -1.05 10.06
N VAL A 252 4.74 -1.00 9.98
CA VAL A 252 3.85 -1.11 11.13
C VAL A 252 3.57 -2.58 11.39
N ILE A 253 4.04 -3.08 12.52
CA ILE A 253 3.91 -4.49 12.91
C ILE A 253 3.01 -4.57 14.14
N PHE A 254 1.97 -5.40 14.07
CA PHE A 254 1.06 -5.67 15.20
C PHE A 254 1.50 -6.91 15.96
N ALA A 255 1.40 -6.87 17.29
CA ALA A 255 1.77 -7.98 18.16
C ALA A 255 0.77 -9.15 18.13
N ASN A 256 -0.46 -8.90 17.68
CA ASN A 256 -1.54 -9.89 17.60
C ASN A 256 -2.54 -9.53 16.49
N ALA A 257 -3.57 -10.37 16.34
CA ALA A 257 -4.59 -10.24 15.31
C ALA A 257 -5.66 -9.19 15.61
N THR A 258 -5.71 -8.62 16.81
CA THR A 258 -6.62 -7.53 17.16
C THR A 258 -6.04 -6.23 16.61
N VAL A 259 -6.52 -5.80 15.45
CA VAL A 259 -5.95 -4.65 14.71
C VAL A 259 -7.04 -3.67 14.25
N PRO A 260 -6.69 -2.41 13.97
CA PRO A 260 -7.62 -1.46 13.37
C PRO A 260 -8.22 -1.98 12.05
N PRO A 261 -9.49 -1.68 11.75
CA PRO A 261 -10.17 -2.20 10.56
C PRO A 261 -9.64 -1.63 9.24
N VAL A 262 -8.89 -0.53 9.28
CA VAL A 262 -8.24 0.11 8.13
C VAL A 262 -6.87 0.63 8.57
N PRO A 263 -5.79 0.39 7.80
CA PRO A 263 -4.47 0.95 8.09
C PRO A 263 -4.42 2.44 7.72
N VAL A 264 -3.76 3.26 8.55
CA VAL A 264 -3.46 4.67 8.23
C VAL A 264 -2.29 4.71 7.26
N SER A 265 -2.42 5.47 6.17
CA SER A 265 -1.37 5.64 5.16
C SER A 265 -0.82 7.07 5.14
N ALA A 266 0.27 7.28 4.40
CA ALA A 266 0.82 8.60 4.11
C ALA A 266 -0.13 9.48 3.27
N GLN A 267 -1.15 8.89 2.65
CA GLN A 267 -2.23 9.64 1.99
C GLN A 267 -3.23 10.23 2.99
N ASP A 268 -3.32 9.67 4.20
CA ASP A 268 -4.23 10.14 5.25
C ASP A 268 -3.54 11.12 6.20
N THR A 269 -2.24 10.92 6.44
CA THR A 269 -1.40 11.89 7.12
C THR A 269 0.05 11.79 6.67
N ASP A 270 0.66 12.93 6.34
CA ASP A 270 2.06 13.08 5.98
C ASP A 270 2.98 13.36 7.19
N GLN A 271 2.44 13.38 8.40
CA GLN A 271 3.18 13.64 9.65
C GLN A 271 3.36 12.32 10.41
N PRO A 272 4.59 11.79 10.54
CA PRO A 272 4.85 10.56 11.30
C PRO A 272 4.34 10.61 12.75
N GLU A 273 4.31 11.80 13.37
CA GLU A 273 3.76 12.02 14.71
C GLU A 273 2.28 11.69 14.81
N LYS A 274 1.51 11.95 13.74
CA LYS A 274 0.09 11.60 13.68
C LYS A 274 -0.11 10.09 13.54
N LEU A 275 0.75 9.40 12.78
CA LEU A 275 0.78 7.93 12.76
C LEU A 275 1.05 7.37 14.16
N TRP A 276 2.07 7.88 14.86
CA TRP A 276 2.41 7.41 16.22
C TRP A 276 1.29 7.72 17.22
N GLY A 277 0.70 8.92 17.15
CA GLY A 277 -0.44 9.30 17.97
C GLY A 277 -1.64 8.37 17.73
N TRP A 278 -1.91 8.01 16.48
CA TRP A 278 -2.97 7.07 16.11
C TRP A 278 -2.68 5.65 16.61
N LEU A 279 -1.47 5.12 16.41
CA LEU A 279 -1.07 3.80 16.94
C LEU A 279 -1.16 3.76 18.47
N LYS A 280 -0.76 4.84 19.14
CA LYS A 280 -0.89 4.97 20.59
C LYS A 280 -2.36 4.94 21.03
N ALA A 281 -3.20 5.78 20.42
CA ALA A 281 -4.60 5.93 20.80
C ALA A 281 -5.46 4.69 20.47
N GLN A 282 -5.27 4.11 19.28
CA GLN A 282 -6.09 2.99 18.83
C GLN A 282 -5.56 1.65 19.36
N CYS A 283 -4.25 1.51 19.56
CA CYS A 283 -3.64 0.25 20.01
C CYS A 283 -3.01 0.36 21.39
N ASN A 284 -1.84 0.98 21.52
CA ASN A 284 -0.99 0.77 22.70
C ASN A 284 -1.60 1.24 24.04
N ASP A 285 -2.47 2.26 24.01
CA ASP A 285 -3.19 2.75 25.20
C ASP A 285 -4.68 2.32 25.20
N SER A 286 -5.10 1.52 24.22
CA SER A 286 -6.47 1.08 24.02
C SER A 286 -6.80 -0.15 24.87
N PRO A 287 -8.01 -0.27 25.43
CA PRO A 287 -8.43 -1.44 26.21
C PRO A 287 -8.66 -2.69 25.34
N THR A 288 -8.45 -2.62 24.03
CA THR A 288 -8.66 -3.74 23.09
C THR A 288 -7.57 -4.81 23.15
N GLY A 289 -6.42 -4.51 23.75
CA GLY A 289 -5.25 -5.40 23.73
C GLY A 289 -4.49 -5.39 22.40
N CYS A 290 -4.80 -4.48 21.47
CA CYS A 290 -3.95 -4.24 20.32
C CYS A 290 -2.62 -3.62 20.77
N GLU A 291 -1.51 -4.14 20.27
CA GLU A 291 -0.18 -3.55 20.45
C GLU A 291 0.51 -3.45 19.10
N ALA A 292 1.15 -2.32 18.83
CA ALA A 292 1.77 -2.04 17.55
C ALA A 292 3.06 -1.23 17.70
N LEU A 293 3.99 -1.49 16.79
CA LEU A 293 5.24 -0.74 16.64
C LEU A 293 5.43 -0.33 15.18
N ALA A 294 6.19 0.75 14.95
CA ALA A 294 6.53 1.24 13.62
C ALA A 294 8.06 1.28 13.48
N ILE A 295 8.62 0.44 12.61
CA ILE A 295 10.08 0.33 12.38
C ILE A 295 10.47 1.17 11.17
N PRO A 296 11.35 2.17 11.31
CA PRO A 296 11.92 2.86 10.16
C PRO A 296 12.88 1.95 9.41
N HIS A 297 12.77 1.89 8.08
CA HIS A 297 13.73 1.13 7.24
C HIS A 297 14.31 1.99 6.10
N ASN A 298 13.81 3.21 5.91
CA ASN A 298 14.46 4.28 5.17
C ASN A 298 14.29 5.56 6.01
N SER A 299 15.41 6.18 6.40
CA SER A 299 15.46 7.29 7.37
C SER A 299 16.59 8.26 7.05
#